data_AF-A0A8J4SIX1-F1
#
_entry.id   AF-A0A8J4SIX1-F1
#
_cell.length_a   1.000
_cell.length_b   1.000
_cell.length_c   1.000
_cell.angle_alpha   90.00
_cell.angle_beta   90.00
_cell.angle_gamma   90.00
#
_symmetry.space_group_name_H-M   'P 1'
#
loop_
_entity.id
_entity.type
_entity.pdbx_description
1 polymer ?
#
loop_
_entity_poly.entity_id
_entity_poly.type
_entity_poly.pdbx_seq_one_letter_code
_entity_poly.pdbx_strand_id
1 'polypeptide(L)'
;MDSGRPCAETLELPTCECINSTATVEDTTCDNTVKLLKNKQGDTPEGAKTSDYYRIADDLPIKFNEPDLFKGYEDKPINPMYRTTNSEYGRLRPNVHTMNVVYHTRKRDFTNRYLGCGNYRNHSLNTGMDRKII
;
A
#
# COMPACT_ATOMS: atom_id res chain seq x y z
N MET A 1 14.71 -20.72 -46.76
CA MET A 1 14.16 -22.00 -46.27
C MET A 1 12.98 -21.64 -45.42
N ASP A 2 11.82 -21.75 -46.06
CA ASP A 2 10.50 -21.56 -45.47
C ASP A 2 10.09 -22.90 -44.83
N SER A 3 9.61 -22.85 -43.59
CA SER A 3 8.84 -23.94 -43.00
C SER A 3 8.03 -23.43 -41.81
N GLY A 4 6.90 -22.78 -42.12
CA GLY A 4 5.60 -23.26 -41.66
C GLY A 4 5.28 -23.13 -40.17
N ARG A 5 4.50 -22.10 -39.83
CA ARG A 5 3.52 -22.17 -38.73
C ARG A 5 2.37 -23.08 -39.13
N PRO A 6 1.75 -23.81 -38.20
CA PRO A 6 0.33 -24.06 -38.25
C PRO A 6 -0.39 -23.14 -37.25
N CYS A 7 -1.25 -22.29 -37.78
CA CYS A 7 -2.32 -21.66 -37.02
C CYS A 7 -3.45 -22.69 -36.81
N ALA A 8 -3.82 -22.96 -35.56
CA ALA A 8 -5.10 -23.50 -35.10
C ALA A 8 -5.04 -23.43 -33.55
N GLU A 9 -6.03 -23.00 -32.78
CA GLU A 9 -7.48 -22.93 -32.96
C GLU A 9 -7.99 -21.87 -31.99
N THR A 10 -8.93 -21.04 -32.45
CA THR A 10 -9.59 -20.00 -31.65
C THR A 10 -10.44 -20.64 -30.58
N LEU A 11 -10.04 -20.53 -29.31
CA LEU A 11 -10.97 -20.71 -28.20
C LEU A 11 -11.91 -19.51 -28.19
N GLU A 12 -13.16 -19.80 -28.54
CA GLU A 12 -14.26 -18.87 -28.68
C GLU A 12 -14.42 -18.00 -27.43
N LEU A 13 -14.43 -16.68 -27.64
CA LEU A 13 -14.92 -15.73 -26.65
C LEU A 13 -16.39 -16.06 -26.38
N PRO A 14 -16.82 -16.29 -25.12
CA PRO A 14 -18.23 -16.47 -24.83
C PRO A 14 -18.96 -15.18 -25.22
N THR A 15 -19.86 -15.30 -26.19
CA THR A 15 -20.75 -14.23 -26.61
C THR A 15 -21.63 -13.85 -25.42
N CYS A 16 -21.50 -12.60 -24.96
CA CYS A 16 -22.42 -12.02 -24.00
C CYS A 16 -23.79 -11.86 -24.67
N GLU A 17 -24.67 -12.85 -24.48
CA GLU A 17 -26.09 -12.68 -24.78
C GLU A 17 -26.75 -11.95 -23.62
N CYS A 18 -27.23 -10.74 -23.89
CA CYS A 18 -28.02 -9.97 -22.93
C CYS A 18 -29.44 -10.52 -22.91
N ILE A 19 -29.80 -11.23 -21.84
CA ILE A 19 -31.19 -11.60 -21.59
C ILE A 19 -31.90 -10.35 -21.08
N ASN A 20 -32.73 -9.73 -21.93
CA ASN A 20 -33.63 -8.67 -21.50
C ASN A 20 -34.75 -9.27 -20.66
N SER A 21 -34.54 -9.41 -19.35
CA SER A 21 -35.65 -9.61 -18.43
C SER A 21 -36.42 -8.29 -18.34
N THR A 22 -37.59 -8.26 -18.96
CA THR A 22 -38.62 -7.24 -18.74
C THR A 22 -39.00 -7.24 -17.26
N ALA A 23 -38.32 -6.42 -16.46
CA ALA A 23 -38.73 -6.12 -15.10
C ALA A 23 -39.86 -5.09 -15.17
N THR A 24 -41.05 -5.53 -14.78
CA THR A 24 -42.18 -4.66 -14.48
C THR A 24 -41.75 -3.65 -13.43
N VAL A 25 -41.89 -2.37 -13.78
CA VAL A 25 -41.78 -1.26 -12.83
C VAL A 25 -42.96 -1.38 -11.87
N GLU A 26 -42.67 -1.78 -10.64
CA GLU A 26 -43.59 -1.61 -9.52
C GLU A 26 -42.93 -0.62 -8.57
N ASP A 27 -43.40 0.62 -8.64
CA ASP A 27 -43.21 1.62 -7.61
C ASP A 27 -43.76 1.08 -6.29
N THR A 28 -42.95 1.04 -5.23
CA THR A 28 -43.41 1.40 -3.88
C THR A 28 -42.25 1.45 -2.90
N THR A 29 -42.28 2.52 -2.09
CA THR A 29 -41.57 2.75 -0.82
C THR A 29 -40.07 2.99 -0.88
N CYS A 30 -39.68 4.24 -0.60
CA CYS A 30 -38.34 4.59 -0.15
C CYS A 30 -38.11 4.04 1.26
N ASP A 31 -37.65 2.80 1.34
CA ASP A 31 -37.07 2.27 2.58
C ASP A 31 -35.85 3.12 2.94
N ASN A 32 -36.01 3.97 3.95
CA ASN A 32 -34.94 4.79 4.55
C ASN A 32 -33.85 3.96 5.26
N THR A 33 -33.76 2.65 4.97
CA THR A 33 -32.53 1.91 5.22
C THR A 33 -31.61 2.11 4.03
N VAL A 34 -31.15 3.34 3.86
CA VAL A 34 -29.87 3.58 3.19
C VAL A 34 -28.86 2.82 4.04
N LYS A 35 -28.65 1.54 3.74
CA LYS A 35 -27.38 0.87 4.00
C LYS A 35 -26.41 1.74 3.25
N LEU A 36 -25.88 2.74 3.98
CA LEU A 36 -24.83 3.65 3.55
C LEU A 36 -23.93 2.78 2.72
N LEU A 37 -23.86 3.05 1.41
CA LEU A 37 -23.09 2.27 0.46
C LEU A 37 -21.73 2.10 1.12
N LYS A 38 -21.53 0.93 1.74
CA LYS A 38 -20.24 0.56 2.26
C LYS A 38 -19.52 0.33 0.97
N ASN A 39 -18.90 1.39 0.43
CA ASN A 39 -18.00 1.29 -0.70
C ASN A 39 -17.07 0.17 -0.29
N LYS A 40 -17.28 -1.03 -0.83
CA LYS A 40 -16.46 -2.18 -0.50
C LYS A 40 -15.06 -1.73 -0.91
N GLN A 41 -14.21 -1.39 0.07
CA GLN A 41 -12.81 -1.14 -0.23
C GLN A 41 -12.30 -2.36 -0.98
N GLY A 42 -11.56 -2.10 -2.07
CA GLY A 42 -11.35 -2.99 -3.21
C GLY A 42 -11.16 -4.46 -2.86
N ASP A 43 -11.59 -5.32 -3.79
CA ASP A 43 -11.92 -6.76 -3.68
C ASP A 43 -10.85 -7.72 -3.12
N THR A 44 -9.85 -7.21 -2.42
CA THR A 44 -8.84 -8.02 -1.75
C THR A 44 -9.44 -8.67 -0.50
N PRO A 45 -9.23 -9.99 -0.34
CA PRO A 45 -9.71 -10.72 0.83
C PRO A 45 -9.11 -10.16 2.13
N GLU A 46 -9.87 -10.25 3.20
CA GLU A 46 -9.41 -9.92 4.55
C GLU A 46 -8.27 -10.88 4.95
N GLY A 47 -7.18 -10.36 5.53
CA GLY A 47 -5.99 -11.14 5.86
C GLY A 47 -5.01 -11.37 4.70
N ALA A 48 -5.25 -10.79 3.52
CA ALA A 48 -4.36 -10.93 2.37
C ALA A 48 -2.96 -10.39 2.66
N LYS A 49 -1.93 -11.20 2.38
CA LYS A 49 -0.53 -10.76 2.48
C LYS A 49 -0.02 -10.29 1.14
N THR A 50 0.85 -9.30 1.13
CA THR A 50 1.45 -8.82 -0.12
C THR A 50 2.36 -9.88 -0.74
N SER A 51 2.96 -10.76 0.06
CA SER A 51 3.78 -11.88 -0.41
C SER A 51 3.03 -12.86 -1.31
N ASP A 52 1.71 -12.96 -1.14
CA ASP A 52 0.88 -13.90 -1.89
C ASP A 52 0.61 -13.40 -3.32
N TYR A 53 0.68 -12.09 -3.53
CA TYR A 53 0.40 -11.43 -4.81
C TYR A 53 1.66 -10.93 -5.52
N TYR A 54 2.70 -10.55 -4.77
CA TYR A 54 3.91 -9.94 -5.28
C TYR A 54 5.16 -10.56 -4.68
N ARG A 55 6.24 -10.56 -5.46
CA ARG A 55 7.57 -10.98 -4.99
C ARG A 55 8.19 -9.89 -4.13
N ILE A 56 8.40 -10.18 -2.85
CA ILE A 56 8.89 -9.23 -1.84
C ILE A 56 10.37 -9.45 -1.50
N ALA A 57 11.03 -8.41 -0.97
CA ALA A 57 12.36 -8.52 -0.38
C ALA A 57 12.34 -9.22 0.99
N ASP A 58 13.34 -10.07 1.26
CA ASP A 58 13.40 -10.88 2.49
C ASP A 58 13.44 -10.04 3.78
N ASP A 59 13.94 -8.81 3.71
CA ASP A 59 14.06 -7.88 4.85
C ASP A 59 12.89 -6.89 4.96
N LEU A 60 11.78 -7.14 4.26
CA LEU A 60 10.61 -6.27 4.33
C LEU A 60 9.96 -6.31 5.73
N PRO A 61 9.73 -5.15 6.38
CA PRO A 61 9.02 -5.12 7.65
C PRO A 61 7.62 -5.75 7.56
N ILE A 62 7.27 -6.55 8.57
CA ILE A 62 6.00 -7.33 8.63
C ILE A 62 4.77 -6.47 8.34
N LYS A 63 4.73 -5.22 8.82
CA LYS A 63 3.61 -4.31 8.57
C LYS A 63 3.35 -4.03 7.09
N PHE A 64 4.38 -4.05 6.24
CA PHE A 64 4.22 -3.88 4.80
C PHE A 64 3.87 -5.20 4.11
N ASN A 65 4.18 -6.34 4.74
CA ASN A 65 3.71 -7.64 4.29
C ASN A 65 2.21 -7.84 4.58
N GLU A 66 1.77 -7.39 5.74
CA GLU A 66 0.41 -7.59 6.26
C GLU A 66 -0.34 -6.24 6.34
N PRO A 67 -1.11 -5.85 5.31
CA PRO A 67 -1.76 -4.54 5.25
C PRO A 67 -2.74 -4.29 6.40
N ASP A 68 -3.34 -5.33 6.96
CA ASP A 68 -4.28 -5.22 8.08
C ASP A 68 -3.64 -4.72 9.39
N LEU A 69 -2.30 -4.73 9.50
CA LEU A 69 -1.60 -4.11 10.64
C LEU A 69 -1.68 -2.58 10.63
N PHE A 70 -1.99 -1.96 9.50
CA PHE A 70 -2.17 -0.51 9.40
C PHE A 70 -3.55 -0.10 9.91
N LYS A 71 -3.60 0.31 11.18
CA LYS A 71 -4.81 0.77 11.86
C LYS A 71 -5.04 2.27 11.68
N GLY A 72 -6.29 2.71 11.85
CA GLY A 72 -6.67 4.13 11.83
C GLY A 72 -7.15 4.65 10.47
N TYR A 73 -7.24 3.77 9.47
CA TYR A 73 -7.81 4.07 8.15
C TYR A 73 -9.20 3.49 8.04
N GLU A 74 -10.21 4.25 8.42
CA GLU A 74 -11.60 3.80 8.36
C GLU A 74 -12.49 5.00 8.09
N ASP A 75 -13.67 4.72 7.54
CA ASP A 75 -14.69 5.75 7.40
C ASP A 75 -15.25 6.08 8.78
N LYS A 76 -15.06 7.32 9.21
CA LYS A 76 -15.63 7.78 10.49
C LYS A 76 -17.16 7.83 10.34
N PRO A 77 -17.93 7.43 11.37
CA PRO A 77 -19.38 7.54 11.34
C PRO A 77 -19.78 9.01 11.47
N ILE A 78 -19.79 9.72 10.34
CA ILE A 78 -20.22 11.11 10.20
C ILE A 78 -21.46 11.12 9.31
N ASN A 79 -22.43 11.97 9.64
CA ASN A 79 -23.59 12.17 8.78
C ASN A 79 -23.11 12.60 7.38
N PRO A 80 -23.52 11.91 6.30
CA PRO A 80 -23.14 12.25 4.93
C PRO A 80 -23.35 13.73 4.56
N MET A 81 -24.36 14.38 5.14
CA MET A 81 -24.64 15.81 4.93
C MET A 81 -23.54 16.74 5.45
N TYR A 82 -22.82 16.34 6.50
CA TYR A 82 -21.73 17.11 7.11
C TYR A 82 -20.34 16.59 6.72
N ARG A 83 -20.26 15.71 5.73
CA ARG A 83 -19.00 15.16 5.27
C ARG A 83 -18.28 16.18 4.40
N THR A 84 -17.06 16.51 4.81
CA THR A 84 -16.20 17.44 4.05
C THR A 84 -15.32 16.68 3.06
N THR A 85 -14.75 17.39 2.09
CA THR A 85 -13.72 16.83 1.19
C THR A 85 -12.49 16.35 1.95
N ASN A 86 -12.13 17.03 3.04
CA ASN A 86 -11.02 16.61 3.90
C ASN A 86 -11.29 15.27 4.60
N SER A 87 -12.56 14.90 4.80
CA SER A 87 -12.96 13.59 5.34
C SER A 87 -12.68 12.42 4.38
N GLU A 88 -12.38 12.71 3.12
CA GLU A 88 -11.97 11.68 2.15
C GLU A 88 -10.54 11.19 2.39
N TYR A 89 -9.66 12.07 2.88
CA TYR A 89 -8.29 11.70 3.22
C TYR A 89 -8.27 10.73 4.41
N GLY A 90 -7.48 9.66 4.29
CA GLY A 90 -7.34 8.65 5.34
C GLY A 90 -8.55 7.71 5.51
N ARG A 91 -9.59 7.87 4.70
CA ARG A 91 -10.77 7.00 4.75
C ARG A 91 -10.49 5.57 4.28
N LEU A 92 -9.63 5.42 3.27
CA LEU A 92 -9.35 4.15 2.63
C LEU A 92 -8.17 3.47 3.33
N ARG A 93 -8.37 2.24 3.78
CA ARG A 93 -7.29 1.40 4.29
C ARG A 93 -6.32 1.00 3.17
N PRO A 94 -5.02 0.85 3.48
CA PRO A 94 -4.08 0.34 2.51
C PRO A 94 -4.39 -1.13 2.18
N ASN A 95 -4.01 -1.52 0.97
CA ASN A 95 -4.23 -2.83 0.38
C ASN A 95 -2.90 -3.45 -0.11
N VAL A 96 -2.89 -4.74 -0.42
CA VAL A 96 -1.75 -5.46 -0.99
C VAL A 96 -1.18 -4.79 -2.24
N HIS A 97 -2.04 -4.17 -3.05
CA HIS A 97 -1.64 -3.47 -4.28
C HIS A 97 -1.06 -2.06 -4.03
N THR A 98 -1.24 -1.51 -2.83
CA THR A 98 -0.71 -0.19 -2.44
C THR A 98 0.53 -0.30 -1.55
N MET A 99 0.80 -1.48 -0.99
CA MET A 99 1.92 -1.70 -0.11
C MET A 99 3.24 -1.81 -0.87
N ASN A 100 4.32 -1.38 -0.19
CA ASN A 100 5.65 -1.43 -0.76
C ASN A 100 6.20 -2.85 -0.79
N VAL A 101 6.81 -3.22 -1.91
CA VAL A 101 7.46 -4.53 -2.11
C VAL A 101 8.89 -4.54 -1.52
N VAL A 102 9.52 -3.36 -1.45
CA VAL A 102 10.88 -3.15 -0.93
C VAL A 102 10.89 -1.92 -0.03
N TYR A 103 11.63 -1.98 1.09
CA TYR A 103 11.76 -0.86 2.01
C TYR A 103 13.19 -0.70 2.52
N HIS A 104 13.92 0.28 1.98
CA HIS A 104 15.28 0.58 2.42
C HIS A 104 15.28 1.52 3.62
N THR A 105 15.27 0.95 4.82
CA THR A 105 15.40 1.75 6.05
C THR A 105 16.83 2.27 6.23
N ARG A 106 16.94 3.54 6.60
CA ARG A 106 18.22 4.09 7.07
C ARG A 106 18.34 3.87 8.57
N LYS A 107 19.17 2.91 8.98
CA LYS A 107 19.51 2.69 10.40
C LYS A 107 20.25 3.91 10.94
N ARG A 108 19.76 4.48 12.04
CA ARG A 108 20.37 5.64 12.71
C ARG A 108 21.11 5.26 14.00
N ASP A 109 21.32 3.98 14.25
CA ASP A 109 21.86 3.48 15.52
C ASP A 109 23.24 4.05 15.84
N PHE A 110 24.12 4.13 14.83
CA PHE A 110 25.42 4.78 14.96
C PHE A 110 25.27 6.25 15.34
N THR A 111 24.51 7.01 14.55
CA THR A 111 24.33 8.44 14.80
C THR A 111 23.71 8.68 16.17
N ASN A 112 22.66 7.94 16.55
CA ASN A 112 22.00 8.08 17.84
C ASN A 112 22.96 7.79 19.00
N ARG A 113 23.85 6.81 18.86
CA ARG A 113 24.89 6.50 19.86
C ARG A 113 25.82 7.68 20.09
N TYR A 114 26.31 8.32 19.03
CA TYR A 114 27.30 9.41 19.14
C TYR A 114 26.68 10.80 19.27
N LEU A 115 25.41 10.97 18.92
CA LEU A 115 24.69 12.24 19.03
C LEU A 115 24.63 12.72 20.49
N GLY A 116 24.50 11.78 21.44
CA GLY A 116 24.50 12.08 22.87
C GLY A 116 25.86 12.52 23.43
N CYS A 117 26.97 12.22 22.76
CA CYS A 117 28.32 12.57 23.22
C CYS A 117 28.65 14.07 23.03
N GLY A 118 27.78 14.83 22.34
CA GLY A 118 27.97 16.25 22.10
C GLY A 118 29.07 16.56 21.09
N ASN A 119 29.47 17.83 21.06
CA ASN A 119 30.49 18.30 20.12
C ASN A 119 31.88 17.82 20.55
N TYR A 120 32.63 17.28 19.59
CA TYR A 120 34.02 16.89 19.81
C TYR A 120 34.87 18.08 20.27
N ARG A 121 35.77 17.82 21.23
CA ARG A 121 36.80 18.77 21.69
C ARG A 121 38.15 18.06 21.73
N ASN A 122 39.18 18.74 21.24
CA ASN A 122 40.54 18.26 21.38
C ASN A 122 41.14 18.71 22.71
N HIS A 123 41.61 17.74 23.51
CA HIS A 123 42.31 17.97 24.78
C HIS A 123 43.76 17.42 24.77
N SER A 124 44.30 17.06 23.60
CA SER A 124 45.68 16.59 23.47
C SER A 124 46.71 17.73 23.49
N LEU A 125 47.92 17.44 23.93
CA LEU A 125 49.08 18.33 23.78
C LEU A 125 49.72 18.15 22.39
N ASN A 126 50.28 19.22 21.83
CA ASN A 126 51.07 19.15 20.59
C ASN A 126 52.46 18.59 20.90
N THR A 127 52.63 17.27 20.72
CA THR A 127 53.89 16.56 20.97
C THR A 127 54.63 16.19 19.69
N GLY A 128 54.18 16.67 18.54
CA GLY A 128 54.88 16.46 17.27
C GLY A 128 56.25 17.12 17.31
N MET A 129 57.32 16.32 17.13
CA MET A 129 58.66 16.87 16.90
C MET A 129 58.74 17.45 15.48
N ASP A 130 59.40 18.59 15.34
CA ASP A 130 59.61 19.22 14.05
C ASP A 130 60.40 18.29 13.13
N ARG A 131 59.83 18.03 11.96
CA ARG A 131 60.51 17.28 10.92
C ARG A 131 61.43 18.25 10.19
N LYS A 132 62.72 17.94 10.14
CA LYS A 132 63.65 18.68 9.28
C LYS A 132 63.24 18.45 7.83
N ILE A 133 62.87 19.53 7.15
CA ILE A 133 62.82 19.54 5.69
C ILE A 133 64.24 19.93 5.26
N ILE A 134 65.07 18.90 5.11
CA ILE A 134 66.46 18.90 4.60
C ILE A 134 67.44 19.73 5.45
#